data_AF-A0A961T9C7-F1
#
_entry.id   AF-A0A961T9C7-F1
#
_cell.length_a   1.000
_cell.length_b   1.000
_cell.length_c   1.000
_cell.angle_alpha   90.00
_cell.angle_beta   90.00
_cell.angle_gamma   90.00
#
_symmetry.space_group_name_H-M   'P 1'
#
loop_
_entity.id
_entity.type
_entity.pdbx_description
1 polymer ?
#
loop_
_entity_poly.entity_id
_entity_poly.type
_entity_poly.pdbx_seq_one_letter_code
_entity_poly.pdbx_strand_id
1 'polypeptide(L)' 'ELLNLPMEYVRAAVVIAAMPPGMNGYIFAAMYDRAMGVAASSLIVANLLSVFTITAWLALLQHLV' A
#
# COMPACT_ATOMS: atom_id res chain seq x y z
N GLU A 1 -17.02 -12.15 -8.43
CA GLU A 1 -17.84 -13.35 -8.14
C GLU A 1 -17.32 -14.24 -7.00
N LEU A 2 -16.07 -14.13 -6.53
CA LEU A 2 -15.54 -14.99 -5.45
C LEU A 2 -16.07 -14.72 -4.03
N LEU A 3 -16.64 -13.54 -3.73
CA LEU A 3 -17.02 -13.16 -2.36
C LEU A 3 -18.44 -12.62 -2.18
N ASN A 4 -19.22 -12.36 -3.23
CA ASN A 4 -20.60 -11.84 -3.16
C ASN A 4 -20.87 -10.78 -2.06
N LEU A 5 -19.90 -9.91 -1.79
CA LEU A 5 -19.99 -8.89 -0.74
C LEU A 5 -20.66 -7.62 -1.27
N PRO A 6 -21.39 -6.86 -0.43
CA PRO A 6 -21.92 -5.56 -0.79
C PRO A 6 -20.79 -4.61 -1.23
N MET A 7 -21.06 -3.78 -2.24
CA MET A 7 -20.05 -3.03 -2.98
C MET A 7 -19.23 -2.06 -2.09
N GLU A 8 -19.80 -1.60 -0.97
CA GLU A 8 -19.09 -0.77 0.01
C GLU A 8 -17.90 -1.49 0.66
N TYR A 9 -18.05 -2.78 0.96
CA TYR A 9 -16.97 -3.58 1.54
C TYR A 9 -15.85 -3.86 0.54
N VAL A 10 -16.19 -4.02 -0.74
CA VAL A 10 -15.19 -4.19 -1.81
C VAL A 10 -14.36 -2.92 -1.94
N ARG A 11 -14.99 -1.74 -1.92
CA ARG A 11 -14.29 -0.46 -1.95
C ARG A 11 -13.35 -0.30 -0.75
N ALA A 12 -13.81 -0.60 0.46
CA ALA A 12 -12.99 -0.51 1.67
C ALA A 12 -11.79 -1.48 1.62
N ALA A 13 -12.01 -2.73 1.21
CA ALA A 13 -10.95 -3.73 1.11
C ALA A 13 -9.87 -3.36 0.08
N VAL A 14 -10.27 -2.86 -1.09
CA VAL A 14 -9.32 -2.44 -2.14
C VAL A 14 -8.52 -1.22 -1.70
N VAL A 15 -9.13 -0.24 -1.01
CA VAL A 15 -8.42 0.94 -0.52
C VAL A 15 -7.40 0.56 0.57
N ILE A 16 -7.75 -0.33 1.50
CA ILE A 16 -6.81 -0.81 2.52
C ILE A 16 -5.65 -1.60 1.88
N ALA A 17 -5.93 -2.41 0.86
CA ALA A 17 -4.90 -3.14 0.12
C ALA A 17 -3.98 -2.23 -0.71
N ALA A 18 -4.46 -1.05 -1.13
CA ALA A 18 -3.68 -0.08 -1.89
C ALA A 18 -2.74 0.77 -1.02
N MET A 19 -2.81 0.69 0.31
CA MET A 19 -1.93 1.45 1.20
C MET A 19 -0.46 0.97 1.10
N PRO A 20 0.52 1.89 1.21
CA PRO A 20 1.93 1.54 1.11
C PRO A 20 2.42 0.71 2.31
N PRO A 21 3.53 -0.04 2.13
CA PRO A 21 4.20 -0.73 3.22
C PRO A 21 4.72 0.28 4.26
N GLY A 22 4.31 0.11 5.53
CA GLY A 22 4.72 0.99 6.63
C GLY A 22 6.18 0.81 7.07
N MET A 23 6.64 1.65 8.00
CA MET A 23 8.04 1.72 8.47
C MET A 23 8.58 0.46 9.16
N ASN A 24 7.76 -0.57 9.36
CA ASN A 24 8.12 -1.79 10.08
C ASN A 24 9.35 -2.49 9.45
N GLY A 25 9.50 -2.45 8.12
CA GLY A 25 10.68 -2.99 7.44
C GLY A 25 12.00 -2.30 7.79
N TYR A 26 11.96 -0.98 8.04
CA TYR A 26 13.12 -0.23 8.52
C TYR A 26 13.44 -0.55 9.98
N ILE A 27 12.42 -0.69 10.84
CA ILE A 27 12.61 -1.04 12.25
C ILE A 27 13.29 -2.40 12.37
N PHE A 28 12.90 -3.40 11.58
CA PHE A 28 13.58 -4.69 11.55
C PHE A 28 15.02 -4.57 11.03
N ALA A 29 15.26 -3.82 9.95
CA ALA A 29 16.59 -3.59 9.43
C ALA A 29 17.52 -2.90 10.45
N ALA A 30 16.97 -1.97 11.25
CA ALA A 30 17.67 -1.26 12.31
C ALA A 30 17.91 -2.14 13.55
N MET A 31 16.95 -2.98 13.91
CA MET A 31 17.08 -3.91 15.05
C MET A 31 18.17 -4.96 14.82
N TYR A 32 18.38 -5.40 13.58
CA TYR A 32 19.39 -6.38 13.21
C TYR A 32 20.69 -5.77 12.64
N ASP A 33 20.82 -4.44 12.64
CA ASP A 33 21.95 -3.69 12.04
C ASP A 33 22.32 -4.19 10.63
N ARG A 34 21.29 -4.49 9.84
CA ARG A 34 21.42 -5.14 8.53
C ARG A 34 20.63 -4.36 7.49
N ALA A 35 21.35 -3.89 6.47
CA ALA A 35 20.77 -3.28 5.28
C ALA A 35 19.81 -2.10 5.54
N MET A 36 20.04 -1.31 6.61
CA MET A 36 19.25 -0.12 6.93
C MET A 36 19.13 0.87 5.76
N GLY A 37 20.20 1.06 4.97
CA GLY A 37 20.18 1.95 3.80
C GLY A 37 19.25 1.46 2.67
N VAL A 38 19.15 0.15 2.46
CA VAL A 38 18.24 -0.45 1.48
C VAL A 38 16.80 -0.39 1.98
N ALA A 39 16.58 -0.64 3.27
CA ALA A 39 15.26 -0.54 3.88
C ALA A 39 14.71 0.90 3.86
N ALA A 40 15.55 1.89 4.20
CA ALA A 40 15.18 3.30 4.19
C ALA A 40 14.85 3.81 2.78
N SER A 41 15.69 3.50 1.79
CA SER A 41 15.46 3.91 0.40
C SER A 41 14.20 3.26 -0.19
N SER A 42 13.98 1.96 0.07
CA SER A 42 12.77 1.26 -0.38
C SER A 42 11.49 1.85 0.21
N LEU A 43 11.52 2.27 1.49
CA LEU A 43 10.39 2.92 2.15
C LEU A 43 10.07 4.29 1.57
N ILE A 44 11.10 5.12 1.32
CA ILE A 44 10.91 6.43 0.70
C ILE A 44 10.32 6.29 -0.70
N VAL A 45 10.86 5.36 -1.50
CA VAL A 45 10.36 5.05 -2.83
C VAL A 45 8.91 4.55 -2.75
N ALA A 46 8.61 3.59 -1.88
CA ALA A 46 7.25 3.07 -1.71
C ALA A 46 6.25 4.14 -1.26
N ASN A 47 6.66 5.06 -0.38
CA ASN A 47 5.82 6.17 0.07
C ASN A 47 5.51 7.16 -1.07
N LEU A 48 6.51 7.49 -1.90
CA LEU A 48 6.31 8.35 -3.07
C LEU A 48 5.40 7.69 -4.13
N LEU A 49 5.61 6.39 -4.38
CA LEU A 49 4.74 5.62 -5.28
C LEU A 49 3.31 5.46 -4.75
N SER A 50 3.13 5.47 -3.42
CA SER A 50 1.81 5.29 -2.80
C SER A 50 0.77 6.30 -3.26
N VAL A 51 1.19 7.56 -3.48
CA VAL A 51 0.30 8.62 -3.96
C VAL A 51 -0.26 8.23 -5.33
N PHE A 52 0.59 7.74 -6.24
CA PHE A 52 0.14 7.29 -7.56
C PHE A 52 -0.71 6.03 -7.50
N THR A 53 -0.31 5.05 -6.67
CA THR A 53 -1.02 3.77 -6.55
C THR A 53 -2.42 3.98 -5.95
N ILE A 54 -2.54 4.75 -4.88
CA ILE A 54 -3.83 5.04 -4.24
C ILE A 54 -4.74 5.82 -5.18
N THR A 55 -4.22 6.88 -5.84
CA THR A 55 -5.00 7.65 -6.81
C THR A 55 -5.45 6.81 -8.01
N ALA A 56 -4.59 5.93 -8.53
CA ALA A 56 -4.94 5.02 -9.62
C ALA A 56 -6.08 4.07 -9.23
N TRP A 57 -5.99 3.43 -8.06
CA TRP A 57 -7.05 2.52 -7.59
C TRP A 57 -8.35 3.24 -7.26
N LEU A 58 -8.29 4.43 -6.67
CA LEU A 58 -9.48 5.25 -6.43
C LEU A 58 -10.15 5.68 -7.74
N ALA A 59 -9.40 6.16 -8.72
CA ALA A 59 -9.92 6.55 -10.02
C ALA A 59 -10.54 5.35 -10.77
N LEU A 60 -9.91 4.19 -10.69
CA LEU A 60 -10.36 2.95 -11.32
C LEU A 60 -11.64 2.41 -10.65
N LEU A 61 -11.74 2.47 -9.33
CA LEU A 61 -12.97 2.18 -8.57
C LEU A 61 -14.08 3.21 -8.79
N GLN A 62 -13.74 4.47 -9.04
CA GLN A 62 -14.71 5.52 -9.36
C GLN A 62 -15.22 5.44 -10.80
N HIS A 63 -14.42 4.93 -11.75
CA HIS A 63 -14.79 4.87 -13.15
C HIS A 63 -15.48 3.55 -13.55
N LEU A 64 -15.20 2.45 -12.84
CA LEU A 64 -15.86 1.15 -13.03
C LEU A 64 -17.19 0.98 -12.26
N VAL A 65 -17.57 1.97 -11.44
CA VAL A 65 -18.83 2.03 -10.69
C VAL A 65 -19.69 3.15 -11.26
#